data_AF-A0A383S2K7-F1
#
_entry.id   AF-A0A383S2K7-F1
#
_cell.length_a   1.000
_cell.length_b   1.000
_cell.length_c   1.000
_cell.angle_alpha   90.00
_cell.angle_beta   90.00
_cell.angle_gamma   90.00
#
_symmetry.space_group_name_H-M   'P 1'
#
loop_
_entity.id
_entity.type
_entity.pdbx_description
1 polymer ?
#
loop_
_entity_poly.entity_id
_entity_poly.type
_entity_poly.pdbx_seq_one_letter_code
_entity_poly.pdbx_strand_id
1 'polypeptide(L)'
;MTPEGSTAPSVDDLLEHVDSKYRLVLVAAKRARQINAYYSQLGEGLLENVGPLVDTGPQEKPLSIAMREIDAGVLEYTEIDAAAEAAARAEAAKDPDFDFGDPLADLDALADPGSDLA
;
A
#
# COMPACT_ATOMS: atom_id res chain seq x y z
N MET A 1 4.04 -18.07 -33.90
CA MET A 1 3.69 -19.09 -32.89
C MET A 1 3.26 -18.29 -31.67
N THR A 2 1.96 -18.10 -31.49
CA THR A 2 1.39 -17.37 -30.36
C THR A 2 1.60 -18.19 -29.08
N PRO A 3 2.11 -17.62 -27.99
CA PRO A 3 2.25 -18.36 -26.74
C PRO A 3 0.85 -18.69 -26.20
N GLU A 4 0.50 -19.97 -26.15
CA GLU A 4 -0.77 -20.44 -25.60
C GLU A 4 -0.58 -20.92 -24.16
N GLY A 5 -1.34 -20.36 -23.22
CA GLY A 5 -1.42 -20.81 -21.82
C GLY A 5 -0.28 -20.32 -20.93
N SER A 6 -0.65 -19.58 -19.87
CA SER A 6 0.17 -18.97 -18.80
C SER A 6 1.42 -18.15 -19.17
N THR A 7 1.79 -18.06 -20.45
CA THR A 7 3.02 -17.42 -20.95
C THR A 7 2.74 -16.25 -21.92
N ALA A 8 1.46 -15.86 -22.02
CA ALA A 8 1.03 -14.64 -22.70
C ALA A 8 0.54 -13.66 -21.62
N PRO A 9 1.09 -12.44 -21.50
CA PRO A 9 2.20 -11.84 -22.26
C PRO A 9 3.57 -12.46 -21.95
N SER A 10 4.54 -12.31 -22.87
CA SER A 10 5.90 -12.80 -22.63
C SER A 10 6.61 -11.92 -21.60
N VAL A 11 7.56 -12.50 -20.86
CA VAL A 11 8.30 -11.74 -19.83
C VAL A 11 9.14 -10.62 -20.44
N ASP A 12 9.63 -10.81 -21.67
CA ASP A 12 10.44 -9.80 -22.34
C ASP A 12 9.58 -8.58 -22.72
N ASP A 13 8.35 -8.79 -23.20
CA ASP A 13 7.39 -7.72 -23.50
C ASP A 13 7.07 -6.90 -22.23
N LEU A 14 6.86 -7.59 -21.11
CA LEU A 14 6.57 -6.95 -19.83
C LEU A 14 7.73 -6.10 -19.30
N LEU A 15 8.97 -6.44 -19.65
CA LEU A 15 10.16 -5.68 -19.24
C LEU A 15 10.37 -4.41 -20.08
N GLU A 16 9.61 -4.21 -21.16
CA GLU A 16 9.57 -2.92 -21.86
C GLU A 16 8.82 -1.85 -21.03
N HIS A 17 7.90 -2.29 -20.16
CA HIS A 17 7.09 -1.41 -19.31
C HIS A 17 7.67 -1.23 -17.90
N VAL A 18 8.55 -2.13 -17.47
CA VAL A 18 9.09 -2.16 -16.11
C VAL A 18 10.61 -2.37 -16.13
N ASP A 19 11.32 -1.53 -15.40
CA ASP A 19 12.79 -1.46 -15.37
C ASP A 19 13.51 -2.75 -14.91
N SER A 20 12.84 -3.59 -14.11
CA SER A 20 13.46 -4.76 -13.49
C SER A 20 12.47 -5.89 -13.24
N LYS A 21 12.99 -7.13 -13.27
CA LYS A 21 12.21 -8.35 -12.97
C LYS A 21 11.59 -8.33 -11.58
N TYR A 22 12.32 -7.79 -10.59
CA TYR A 22 11.81 -7.68 -9.22
C TYR A 22 10.65 -6.69 -9.14
N ARG A 23 10.77 -5.55 -9.83
CA ARG A 23 9.70 -4.57 -9.86
C ARG A 23 8.47 -5.08 -10.58
N LEU A 24 8.64 -5.82 -11.68
CA LEU A 24 7.54 -6.47 -12.37
C LEU A 24 6.73 -7.35 -11.41
N VAL A 25 7.40 -8.16 -10.59
CA VAL A 25 6.73 -9.00 -9.58
C VAL A 25 5.98 -8.16 -8.56
N LEU A 26 6.57 -7.06 -8.06
CA LEU A 26 5.93 -6.19 -7.07
C LEU A 26 4.69 -5.49 -7.63
N VAL A 27 4.81 -4.90 -8.82
CA VAL A 27 3.73 -4.17 -9.50
C VAL A 27 2.59 -5.13 -9.83
N ALA A 28 2.88 -6.27 -10.45
CA ALA A 28 1.88 -7.28 -10.78
C ALA A 28 1.19 -7.84 -9.52
N ALA A 29 1.94 -8.13 -8.46
CA ALA A 29 1.38 -8.65 -7.21
C ALA A 29 0.48 -7.63 -6.50
N LYS A 30 0.91 -6.36 -6.43
CA LYS A 30 0.11 -5.29 -5.81
C LYS A 30 -1.17 -5.06 -6.59
N ARG A 31 -1.08 -4.98 -7.92
CA ARG A 31 -2.26 -4.81 -8.79
C ARG A 31 -3.22 -6.00 -8.71
N ALA A 32 -2.71 -7.23 -8.70
CA ALA A 32 -3.54 -8.42 -8.55
C ALA A 32 -4.33 -8.42 -7.22
N ARG A 33 -3.73 -7.93 -6.13
CA ARG A 33 -4.44 -7.76 -4.85
C ARG A 33 -5.55 -6.71 -4.94
N GLN A 34 -5.31 -5.60 -5.64
CA GLN A 34 -6.33 -4.56 -5.87
C GLN A 34 -7.53 -5.11 -6.65
N ILE A 35 -7.28 -5.87 -7.72
CA ILE A 35 -8.33 -6.51 -8.52
C ILE A 35 -9.11 -7.54 -7.69
N ASN A 36 -8.42 -8.33 -6.87
CA ASN A 36 -9.07 -9.30 -5.99
C ASN A 36 -9.95 -8.61 -4.93
N ALA A 37 -9.44 -7.54 -4.31
CA ALA A 37 -10.19 -6.73 -3.35
C ALA A 37 -11.43 -6.11 -3.99
N TYR A 38 -11.33 -5.60 -5.22
CA TYR A 38 -12.49 -5.11 -5.98
C TYR A 38 -13.57 -6.17 -6.13
N TYR A 39 -13.22 -7.40 -6.52
CA TYR A 39 -14.21 -8.48 -6.65
C TYR A 39 -14.83 -8.88 -5.30
N SER A 40 -14.07 -8.82 -4.20
CA SER A 40 -14.62 -9.06 -2.86
C SER A 40 -15.55 -7.95 -2.39
N GLN A 41 -15.22 -6.69 -2.67
CA GLN A 41 -15.97 -5.50 -2.23
C GLN A 41 -17.21 -5.20 -3.07
N LEU A 42 -17.29 -5.73 -4.31
CA LEU A 42 -18.41 -5.46 -5.22
C LEU A 42 -19.78 -5.81 -4.62
N GLY A 43 -19.84 -6.78 -3.71
CA GLY A 43 -21.06 -7.15 -2.99
C GLY A 43 -21.38 -6.26 -1.77
N GLU A 44 -20.41 -5.51 -1.27
CA GLU A 44 -20.51 -4.73 -0.03
C GLU A 44 -20.78 -3.23 -0.29
N GLY A 45 -20.75 -2.79 -1.56
CA GLY A 45 -21.07 -1.41 -1.95
C GLY A 45 -19.97 -0.37 -1.65
N LEU A 46 -18.81 -0.82 -1.17
CA LEU A 46 -17.63 -0.01 -0.86
C LEU A 46 -16.64 -0.11 -2.03
N LEU A 47 -16.73 0.78 -3.01
CA LEU A 47 -15.85 0.78 -4.18
C LEU A 47 -14.54 1.52 -3.92
N GLU A 48 -13.77 1.06 -2.94
CA GLU A 48 -12.44 1.62 -2.62
C GLU A 48 -11.37 1.22 -3.65
N ASN A 49 -11.51 0.02 -4.22
CA ASN A 49 -10.54 -0.53 -5.17
C ASN A 49 -11.04 -0.42 -6.62
N VAL A 50 -10.09 -0.23 -7.54
CA VAL A 50 -10.37 -0.13 -8.98
C VAL A 50 -10.35 -1.52 -9.59
N GLY A 51 -11.42 -1.88 -10.30
CA GLY A 51 -11.56 -3.13 -11.02
C GLY A 51 -10.61 -3.27 -12.22
N PRO A 52 -10.74 -4.36 -13.00
CA PRO A 52 -9.94 -4.58 -14.21
C PRO A 52 -10.03 -3.42 -15.21
N LEU A 53 -8.90 -3.05 -15.80
CA LEU A 53 -8.76 -2.00 -16.81
C LEU A 53 -8.74 -2.56 -18.25
N VAL A 54 -8.62 -3.87 -18.39
CA VAL A 54 -8.69 -4.59 -19.67
C VAL A 54 -9.88 -5.54 -19.66
N ASP A 55 -10.33 -5.94 -20.84
CA ASP A 55 -11.39 -6.94 -20.97
C ASP A 55 -10.94 -8.27 -20.34
N THR A 56 -11.75 -8.79 -19.42
CA THR A 56 -11.45 -10.02 -18.66
C THR A 56 -12.34 -11.17 -19.10
N GLY A 57 -11.76 -12.37 -19.20
CA GLY A 57 -12.52 -13.59 -19.40
C GLY A 57 -13.28 -14.05 -18.13
N PRO A 58 -14.25 -14.96 -18.28
CA PRO A 58 -14.92 -15.56 -17.12
C PRO A 58 -13.92 -16.31 -16.23
N GLN A 59 -13.93 -15.99 -14.92
CA GLN A 59 -13.03 -16.57 -13.90
C GLN A 59 -11.53 -16.43 -14.19
N GLU A 60 -11.12 -15.39 -14.92
CA GLU A 60 -9.70 -15.09 -15.11
C GLU A 60 -9.04 -14.77 -13.75
N LYS A 61 -7.80 -15.25 -13.56
CA LYS A 61 -7.08 -15.04 -12.30
C LYS A 61 -6.63 -13.57 -12.21
N PRO A 62 -6.74 -12.90 -11.04
CA PRO A 62 -6.32 -11.51 -10.88
C PRO A 62 -4.88 -11.21 -11.32
N LEU A 63 -3.96 -12.17 -11.15
CA LEU A 63 -2.58 -12.03 -11.59
C LEU A 63 -2.45 -12.01 -13.12
N SER A 64 -3.23 -12.84 -13.83
CA SER A 64 -3.26 -12.86 -15.30
C SER A 64 -3.73 -11.52 -15.84
N ILE A 65 -4.80 -10.97 -15.25
CA ILE A 65 -5.35 -9.66 -15.60
C ILE A 65 -4.29 -8.58 -15.37
N ALA A 66 -3.63 -8.58 -14.21
CA ALA A 66 -2.59 -7.60 -13.89
C ALA A 66 -1.42 -7.64 -14.89
N MET A 67 -0.98 -8.82 -15.33
CA MET A 67 0.09 -8.91 -16.34
C MET A 67 -0.35 -8.35 -17.70
N ARG A 68 -1.60 -8.59 -18.11
CA ARG A 68 -2.15 -8.01 -19.35
C ARG A 68 -2.34 -6.49 -19.28
N GLU A 69 -2.65 -5.96 -18.11
CA GLU A 69 -2.73 -4.50 -17.92
C GLU A 69 -1.36 -3.82 -18.00
N ILE A 70 -0.31 -4.49 -17.50
CA ILE A 70 1.08 -4.01 -17.64
C ILE A 70 1.48 -3.99 -19.12
N ASP A 71 1.24 -5.08 -19.84
CA ASP A 71 1.49 -5.21 -21.28
C ASP A 71 0.69 -4.19 -22.13
N ALA A 72 -0.54 -3.88 -21.72
CA ALA A 72 -1.35 -2.84 -22.36
C ALA A 72 -0.87 -1.41 -22.04
N GLY A 73 0.08 -1.22 -21.12
CA GLY A 73 0.57 0.09 -20.72
C GLY A 73 -0.46 0.99 -20.03
N VAL A 74 -1.50 0.41 -19.43
CA VAL A 74 -2.60 1.16 -18.78
C VAL A 74 -2.37 1.42 -17.30
N LEU A 75 -1.19 1.06 -16.78
CA LEU A 75 -0.82 1.20 -15.38
C LEU A 75 0.41 2.08 -15.24
N GLU A 76 0.37 2.97 -14.25
CA GLU A 76 1.52 3.72 -13.79
C GLU A 76 1.92 3.23 -12.40
N TYR A 77 3.23 3.15 -12.16
CA TYR A 77 3.79 2.90 -10.84
C TYR A 77 4.78 4.01 -10.49
N THR A 78 4.79 4.37 -9.22
CA THR A 78 5.76 5.32 -8.66
C THR A 78 6.65 4.60 -7.67
N GLU A 79 7.95 4.86 -7.77
CA GLU A 79 8.89 4.44 -6.75
C GLU A 79 8.66 5.27 -5.48
N ILE A 80 8.58 4.59 -4.34
CA ILE A 80 8.55 5.24 -3.04
C ILE A 80 9.99 5.26 -2.53
N ASP A 81 10.54 6.46 -2.36
CA ASP A 81 11.82 6.61 -1.67
C ASP A 81 11.63 6.32 -0.18
N ALA A 82 12.10 5.16 0.24
CA ALA A 82 12.00 4.70 1.62
C ALA A 82 12.71 5.64 2.61
N ALA A 83 13.76 6.37 2.20
CA ALA A 83 14.43 7.32 3.06
C ALA A 83 13.57 8.57 3.29
N ALA A 84 12.92 9.06 2.24
CA ALA A 84 11.99 10.18 2.32
C ALA A 84 10.74 9.83 3.14
N GLU A 85 10.17 8.64 2.98
CA GLU A 85 9.02 8.19 3.76
C GLU A 85 9.38 7.97 5.24
N ALA A 86 10.55 7.39 5.52
CA ALA A 86 11.05 7.23 6.88
C ALA A 86 11.33 8.59 7.55
N ALA A 87 11.88 9.56 6.80
CA ALA A 87 12.08 10.92 7.29
C ALA A 87 10.74 11.62 7.55
N ALA A 88 9.76 11.51 6.65
CA ALA A 88 8.42 12.07 6.84
C ALA A 88 7.70 11.46 8.06
N ARG A 89 7.82 10.15 8.27
CA ARG A 89 7.27 9.46 9.44
C ARG A 89 8.01 9.85 10.74
N ALA A 90 9.33 10.02 10.67
CA ALA A 90 10.12 10.51 11.80
C ALA A 90 9.79 11.96 12.15
N GLU A 91 9.48 12.80 11.17
CA GLU A 91 9.06 14.18 11.37
C GLU A 91 7.65 14.26 11.97
N ALA A 92 6.70 13.45 11.47
CA ALA A 92 5.37 13.32 12.06
C ALA A 92 5.40 12.80 13.51
N ALA A 93 6.42 12.01 13.87
CA ALA A 93 6.62 11.54 15.24
C ALA A 93 7.24 12.59 16.19
N LYS A 94 7.75 13.71 15.65
CA LYS A 94 8.32 14.81 16.44
C LYS A 94 7.32 15.92 16.74
N ASP A 95 6.04 15.73 16.39
CA ASP A 95 5.00 16.72 16.61
C ASP A 95 4.97 17.13 18.11
N PRO A 96 5.45 18.34 18.45
CA PRO A 96 5.58 18.77 19.83
C PRO A 96 4.21 19.11 20.45
N ASP A 97 3.13 19.17 19.66
CA ASP A 97 1.77 19.43 20.14
C ASP A 97 1.10 18.20 20.81
N PHE A 98 1.72 17.02 20.75
CA PHE A 98 1.33 15.84 21.55
C PHE A 98 2.18 15.73 22.83
N ASP A 99 2.22 16.81 23.62
CA ASP A 99 2.73 16.77 25.00
C ASP A 99 1.64 16.15 25.90
N PHE A 100 1.69 14.84 26.11
CA PHE A 100 1.12 14.25 27.33
C PHE A 100 2.01 14.68 28.48
N GLY A 101 1.88 15.95 28.88
CA GLY A 101 2.53 16.48 30.08
C GLY A 101 2.30 15.49 31.21
N ASP A 102 3.38 15.17 31.94
CA ASP A 102 3.42 14.08 32.91
C ASP A 102 2.14 14.05 33.76
N PRO A 103 1.22 13.09 33.53
CA PRO A 103 -0.12 13.12 34.12
C PRO A 103 -0.11 12.84 35.63
N LEU A 104 1.06 12.58 36.20
CA LEU A 104 1.28 12.33 37.62
C LEU A 104 2.02 13.48 38.33
N ALA A 105 2.49 14.49 37.61
CA ALA A 105 3.20 15.63 38.21
C ALA A 105 2.31 16.42 39.21
N ASP A 106 1.00 16.46 38.97
CA ASP A 106 0.02 17.11 39.86
C ASP A 106 -0.30 16.30 41.12
N LEU A 107 0.10 15.01 41.21
CA LEU A 107 -0.17 14.15 42.37
C LEU A 107 0.92 14.21 43.44
N ASP A 108 2.18 14.50 43.06
CA ASP A 108 3.27 14.70 44.01
C ASP A 108 3.07 15.98 44.85
N ALA A 109 2.38 16.98 44.30
CA ALA A 109 2.06 18.23 45.01
C ALA A 109 0.97 18.07 46.09
N LEU A 110 0.23 16.94 46.11
CA LEU A 110 -0.82 16.65 47.08
C LEU A 110 -0.33 15.77 48.25
N ALA A 111 0.92 15.31 48.23
CA ALA A 111 1.45 14.33 49.17
C ALA A 111 2.02 14.92 50.49
N ASP A 112 2.12 16.24 50.66
CA ASP A 112 2.51 16.86 51.95
C ASP A 112 1.54 17.95 52.44
N PRO A 113 0.50 17.59 53.20
CA PRO A 113 -0.30 18.53 53.96
C PRO A 113 0.04 18.48 55.46
N GLY A 114 1.30 18.66 55.90
CA GLY A 114 1.53 18.68 57.35
C GLY A 114 2.89 18.99 57.95
N SER A 115 3.81 19.72 57.30
CA SER A 115 5.12 20.04 57.89
C SER A 115 5.36 21.53 58.21
N ASP A 116 4.31 22.34 58.44
CA ASP A 116 4.50 23.70 58.96
C ASP A 116 3.38 24.12 59.92
N LEU A 117 3.51 23.72 61.19
CA LEU A 117 3.03 24.47 62.35
C LEU A 117 4.01 24.24 63.50
N ALA A 118 4.60 25.36 63.92
CA ALA A 118 5.48 25.52 65.08
C ALA A 118 4.82 25.14 66.41
#